data_AF-A0A965KY84-F1
#
_entry.id   AF-A0A965KY84-F1
#
_cell.length_a   1.000
_cell.length_b   1.000
_cell.length_c   1.000
_cell.angle_alpha   90.00
_cell.angle_beta   90.00
_cell.angle_gamma   90.00
#
_symmetry.space_group_name_H-M   'P 1'
#
loop_
_entity.id
_entity.type
_entity.pdbx_description
1 polymer ?
#
loop_
_entity_poly.entity_id
_entity_poly.type
_entity_poly.pdbx_seq_one_letter_code
_entity_poly.pdbx_strand_id
1 'polypeptide(L)'
;ISDESDYFRHIEAAHNIRKSIEGWAKSGNHDAAYYAGLMAFDEAKRFDEEFRIYAGHKDERYLEAGRKFLEASDREIRKAKEFLHPAAYAHRADSCMLMGDILEYEKMGNLESKALVFYYCASREYYIAGHRDQAVRAYTAMLRNGHPQSPMIIEMHARLFTQQPPNLWRPISSPAAGTSPAAAAKPAQ
;
A
#
# COMPACT_ATOMS: atom_id res chain seq x y z
N ILE A 1 5.91 -11.75 -42.58
CA ILE A 1 4.50 -11.41 -42.24
C ILE A 1 4.27 -12.04 -40.88
N SER A 2 4.21 -11.24 -39.83
CA SER A 2 3.85 -11.70 -38.47
C SER A 2 2.35 -11.96 -38.50
N ASP A 3 1.97 -13.21 -38.27
CA ASP A 3 0.62 -13.68 -38.52
C ASP A 3 -0.30 -13.21 -37.37
N GLU A 4 -1.36 -12.47 -37.68
CA GLU A 4 -2.32 -11.96 -36.69
C GLU A 4 -2.91 -13.09 -35.82
N SER A 5 -2.87 -14.33 -36.31
CA SER A 5 -3.27 -15.55 -35.61
C SER A 5 -2.48 -15.79 -34.31
N ASP A 6 -1.19 -15.47 -34.26
CA ASP A 6 -0.36 -15.64 -33.06
C ASP A 6 -0.67 -14.57 -32.01
N TYR A 7 -1.03 -13.35 -32.44
CA TYR A 7 -1.46 -12.28 -31.53
C TYR A 7 -2.76 -12.66 -30.79
N PHE A 8 -3.75 -13.20 -31.50
CA PHE A 8 -5.00 -13.64 -30.88
C PHE A 8 -4.79 -14.81 -29.90
N ARG A 9 -3.88 -15.74 -30.19
CA ARG A 9 -3.51 -16.82 -29.26
C ARG A 9 -2.95 -16.27 -27.95
N HIS A 10 -2.10 -15.26 -28.00
CA HIS A 10 -1.53 -14.64 -26.79
C HIS A 10 -2.59 -13.92 -25.95
N ILE A 11 -3.54 -13.22 -26.60
CA ILE A 11 -4.66 -12.58 -25.91
C ILE A 11 -5.55 -13.62 -25.23
N GLU A 12 -5.89 -14.70 -25.93
CA GLU A 12 -6.72 -15.76 -25.38
C GLU A 12 -6.03 -16.44 -24.19
N ALA A 13 -4.73 -16.75 -24.32
CA ALA A 13 -3.94 -17.30 -23.23
C ALA A 13 -3.90 -16.38 -22.00
N ALA A 14 -3.64 -15.08 -22.20
CA ALA A 14 -3.64 -14.09 -21.13
C ALA A 14 -5.02 -13.99 -20.44
N HIS A 15 -6.10 -14.03 -21.23
CA HIS A 15 -7.46 -14.02 -20.70
C HIS A 15 -7.78 -15.27 -19.86
N ASN A 16 -7.33 -16.44 -20.31
CA ASN A 16 -7.50 -17.69 -19.58
C ASN A 16 -6.69 -17.70 -18.27
N ILE A 17 -5.47 -17.18 -18.29
CA ILE A 17 -4.64 -17.01 -17.08
C ILE A 17 -5.34 -16.08 -16.09
N ARG A 18 -5.83 -14.91 -16.55
CA ARG A 18 -6.57 -13.97 -15.70
C ARG A 18 -7.78 -14.63 -15.06
N LYS A 19 -8.60 -15.35 -15.84
CA LYS A 19 -9.76 -16.09 -15.33
C LYS A 19 -9.36 -17.13 -14.28
N SER A 20 -8.25 -17.84 -14.50
CA SER A 20 -7.75 -18.81 -13.52
C SER A 20 -7.39 -18.13 -12.21
N ILE A 21 -6.62 -17.04 -12.24
CA ILE A 21 -6.24 -16.27 -11.05
C ILE A 21 -7.48 -15.75 -10.31
N GLU A 22 -8.45 -15.18 -11.02
CA GLU A 22 -9.72 -14.74 -10.42
C GLU A 22 -10.50 -15.91 -9.80
N GLY A 23 -10.45 -17.10 -10.41
CA GLY A 23 -11.02 -18.33 -9.86
C GLY A 23 -10.38 -18.71 -8.53
N TRP A 24 -9.05 -18.76 -8.47
CA TRP A 24 -8.30 -19.05 -7.24
C TRP A 24 -8.56 -18.01 -6.15
N ALA A 25 -8.65 -16.72 -6.51
CA ALA A 25 -8.99 -15.65 -5.58
C ALA A 25 -10.37 -15.88 -4.95
N LYS A 26 -11.39 -16.24 -5.76
CA LYS A 26 -12.74 -16.55 -5.27
C LYS A 26 -12.79 -17.81 -4.41
N SER A 27 -11.89 -18.76 -4.64
CA SER A 27 -11.71 -19.94 -3.78
C SER A 27 -10.97 -19.64 -2.45
N GLY A 28 -10.57 -18.39 -2.21
CA GLY A 28 -9.96 -17.95 -0.95
C GLY A 28 -8.44 -17.93 -0.95
N ASN A 29 -7.76 -18.13 -2.09
CA ASN A 29 -6.31 -17.99 -2.16
C ASN A 29 -5.91 -16.51 -2.07
N HIS A 30 -5.20 -16.13 -1.00
CA HIS A 30 -4.83 -14.74 -0.74
C HIS A 30 -3.81 -14.16 -1.73
N ASP A 31 -2.88 -14.98 -2.24
CA ASP A 31 -1.88 -14.52 -3.20
C ASP A 31 -2.54 -14.31 -4.57
N ALA A 32 -3.43 -15.22 -4.98
CA ALA A 32 -4.26 -15.03 -6.17
C ALA A 32 -5.17 -13.81 -6.04
N ALA A 33 -5.72 -13.57 -4.85
CA ALA A 33 -6.53 -12.38 -4.56
C ALA A 33 -5.71 -11.08 -4.69
N TYR A 34 -4.45 -11.08 -4.24
CA TYR A 34 -3.53 -9.97 -4.47
C TYR A 34 -3.35 -9.67 -5.96
N TYR A 35 -3.00 -10.69 -6.76
CA TYR A 35 -2.78 -10.50 -8.20
C TYR A 35 -4.07 -10.15 -8.97
N ALA A 36 -5.20 -10.74 -8.60
CA ALA A 36 -6.50 -10.38 -9.17
C ALA A 36 -6.85 -8.90 -8.90
N GLY A 37 -6.59 -8.44 -7.67
CA GLY A 37 -6.74 -7.04 -7.30
C GLY A 37 -5.80 -6.10 -8.06
N LEU A 38 -4.53 -6.49 -8.20
CA LEU A 38 -3.52 -5.71 -8.94
C LEU A 38 -3.91 -5.55 -10.41
N MET A 39 -4.28 -6.64 -11.08
CA MET A 39 -4.71 -6.60 -12.49
C MET A 39 -5.94 -5.71 -12.69
N ALA A 40 -6.93 -5.79 -11.80
CA ALA A 40 -8.11 -4.93 -11.87
C ALA A 40 -7.73 -3.46 -11.63
N PHE A 41 -6.84 -3.17 -10.68
CA PHE A 41 -6.41 -1.80 -10.42
C PHE A 41 -5.61 -1.18 -11.58
N ASP A 42 -4.74 -1.96 -12.22
CA ASP A 42 -3.99 -1.48 -13.39
C ASP A 42 -4.91 -1.25 -14.59
N GLU A 43 -5.92 -2.11 -14.79
CA GLU A 43 -6.95 -1.90 -15.82
C GLU A 43 -7.79 -0.63 -15.54
N ALA A 44 -8.10 -0.35 -14.27
CA ALA A 44 -8.78 0.88 -13.89
C ALA A 44 -7.97 2.13 -14.27
N LYS A 45 -6.67 2.15 -13.93
CA LYS A 45 -5.77 3.25 -14.32
C LYS A 45 -5.70 3.43 -15.83
N ARG A 46 -5.67 2.32 -16.58
CA ARG A 46 -5.69 2.36 -18.05
C ARG A 46 -6.97 2.99 -18.58
N PHE A 47 -8.14 2.64 -18.03
CA PHE A 47 -9.39 3.28 -18.42
C PHE A 47 -9.42 4.78 -18.06
N ASP A 48 -8.86 5.17 -16.92
CA ASP A 48 -8.73 6.59 -16.56
C ASP A 48 -7.79 7.35 -17.51
N GLU A 49 -6.69 6.72 -17.94
CA GLU A 49 -5.80 7.28 -18.96
C GLU A 49 -6.53 7.48 -20.30
N GLU A 50 -7.30 6.49 -20.74
CA GLU A 50 -8.15 6.61 -21.93
C GLU A 50 -9.16 7.74 -21.77
N PHE A 51 -9.85 7.83 -20.62
CA PHE A 51 -10.79 8.92 -20.34
C PHE A 51 -10.15 10.30 -20.50
N ARG A 52 -8.89 10.49 -20.06
CA ARG A 52 -8.19 11.78 -20.18
C ARG A 52 -7.99 12.23 -21.63
N ILE A 53 -7.87 11.30 -22.58
CA ILE A 53 -7.81 11.61 -24.01
C ILE A 53 -9.11 12.27 -24.45
N TYR A 54 -10.25 11.76 -23.97
CA TYR A 54 -11.58 12.25 -24.34
C TYR A 54 -12.04 13.49 -23.58
N ALA A 55 -11.57 13.68 -22.34
CA ALA A 55 -12.06 14.71 -21.42
C ALA A 55 -11.88 16.17 -21.90
N GLY A 56 -10.94 16.42 -22.83
CA GLY A 56 -10.68 17.75 -23.39
C GLY A 56 -11.51 18.11 -24.62
N HIS A 57 -12.32 17.19 -25.15
CA HIS A 57 -13.07 17.41 -26.39
C HIS A 57 -14.36 18.22 -26.16
N LYS A 58 -14.70 19.09 -27.11
CA LYS A 58 -15.94 19.90 -27.09
C LYS A 58 -17.16 19.18 -27.67
N ASP A 59 -16.95 18.10 -28.41
CA ASP A 59 -18.00 17.32 -29.04
C ASP A 59 -18.58 16.31 -28.03
N GLU A 60 -19.90 16.35 -27.89
CA GLU A 60 -20.67 15.55 -26.94
C GLU A 60 -20.46 14.05 -27.13
N ARG A 61 -20.24 13.56 -28.36
CA ARG A 61 -19.99 12.14 -28.64
C ARG A 61 -18.69 11.64 -28.01
N TYR A 62 -17.66 12.48 -28.00
CA TYR A 62 -16.38 12.13 -27.37
C TYR A 62 -16.48 12.19 -25.85
N LEU A 63 -17.25 13.15 -25.31
CA LEU A 63 -17.54 13.20 -23.87
C LEU A 63 -18.33 11.97 -23.42
N GLU A 64 -19.30 11.50 -24.21
CA GLU A 64 -20.02 10.25 -23.95
C GLU A 64 -19.12 9.01 -23.97
N ALA A 65 -18.21 8.91 -24.95
CA ALA A 65 -17.23 7.85 -24.99
C ALA A 65 -16.32 7.88 -23.75
N GLY A 66 -15.86 9.07 -23.35
CA GLY A 66 -15.10 9.28 -22.12
C GLY A 66 -15.83 8.80 -20.87
N ARG A 67 -17.12 9.13 -20.72
CA ARG A 67 -17.92 8.67 -19.57
C ARG A 67 -17.93 7.14 -19.42
N LYS A 68 -17.98 6.39 -20.53
CA LYS A 68 -17.94 4.92 -20.50
C LYS A 68 -16.62 4.38 -19.95
N PHE A 69 -15.50 5.04 -20.25
CA PHE A 69 -14.20 4.68 -19.70
C PHE A 69 -14.12 4.98 -18.21
N LEU A 70 -14.62 6.13 -17.77
CA LEU A 70 -14.70 6.44 -16.34
C LEU A 70 -15.54 5.41 -15.57
N GLU A 71 -16.70 5.05 -16.09
CA GLU A 71 -17.53 3.99 -15.50
C GLU A 71 -16.84 2.62 -15.49
N ALA A 72 -16.01 2.33 -16.50
CA ALA A 72 -15.22 1.10 -16.55
C ALA A 72 -14.12 1.10 -15.49
N SER A 73 -13.43 2.23 -15.31
CA SER A 73 -12.46 2.43 -14.24
C SER A 73 -13.08 2.21 -12.85
N ASP A 74 -14.22 2.85 -12.57
CA ASP A 74 -14.93 2.68 -11.30
C ASP A 74 -15.38 1.24 -11.03
N ARG A 75 -15.75 0.50 -12.08
CA ARG A 75 -16.08 -0.94 -11.97
C ARG A 75 -14.85 -1.75 -11.59
N GLU A 76 -13.71 -1.51 -12.25
CA GLU A 76 -12.48 -2.23 -11.96
C GLU A 76 -11.90 -1.87 -10.59
N ILE A 77 -12.02 -0.61 -10.13
CA ILE A 77 -11.67 -0.21 -8.75
C ILE A 77 -12.51 -0.99 -7.72
N ARG A 78 -13.82 -1.11 -7.92
CA ARG A 78 -14.68 -1.91 -7.03
C ARG A 78 -14.28 -3.38 -7.02
N LYS A 79 -14.04 -3.95 -8.20
CA LYS A 79 -13.60 -5.33 -8.36
C LYS A 79 -12.24 -5.58 -7.68
N ALA A 80 -11.30 -4.65 -7.80
CA ALA A 80 -10.00 -4.72 -7.13
C ALA A 80 -10.17 -4.76 -5.60
N LYS A 81 -11.01 -3.88 -5.04
CA LYS A 81 -11.34 -3.87 -3.61
C LYS A 81 -11.98 -5.19 -3.17
N GLU A 82 -12.92 -5.72 -3.94
CA GLU A 82 -13.60 -7.00 -3.62
C GLU A 82 -12.60 -8.17 -3.50
N PHE A 83 -11.65 -8.28 -4.43
CA PHE A 83 -10.63 -9.31 -4.34
C PHE A 83 -9.66 -9.08 -3.17
N LEU A 84 -9.24 -7.85 -2.92
CA LEU A 84 -8.21 -7.57 -1.92
C LEU A 84 -8.72 -7.61 -0.50
N HIS A 85 -10.01 -7.36 -0.28
CA HIS A 85 -10.58 -7.21 1.06
C HIS A 85 -10.28 -8.43 1.98
N PRO A 86 -10.48 -9.69 1.56
CA PRO A 86 -10.15 -10.84 2.39
C PRO A 86 -8.66 -10.93 2.76
N ALA A 87 -7.77 -10.70 1.80
CA ALA A 87 -6.32 -10.79 2.02
C ALA A 87 -5.78 -9.65 2.88
N ALA A 88 -6.29 -8.43 2.70
CA ALA A 88 -5.94 -7.27 3.52
C ALA A 88 -6.42 -7.45 4.97
N TYR A 89 -7.62 -7.99 5.19
CA TYR A 89 -8.13 -8.28 6.54
C TYR A 89 -7.42 -9.47 7.20
N ALA A 90 -6.82 -10.36 6.41
CA ALA A 90 -5.90 -11.39 6.90
C ALA A 90 -4.48 -10.85 7.19
N HIS A 91 -4.29 -9.53 7.20
CA HIS A 91 -3.02 -8.86 7.47
C HIS A 91 -1.88 -9.28 6.52
N ARG A 92 -2.18 -9.51 5.24
CA ARG A 92 -1.15 -9.72 4.21
C ARG A 92 -0.58 -8.35 3.81
N ALA A 93 0.72 -8.16 4.04
CA ALA A 93 1.38 -6.85 3.88
C ALA A 93 1.19 -6.24 2.49
N ASP A 94 1.41 -7.02 1.41
CA ASP A 94 1.25 -6.57 0.03
C ASP A 94 -0.19 -6.20 -0.30
N SER A 95 -1.16 -6.99 0.16
CA SER A 95 -2.58 -6.73 -0.04
C SER A 95 -3.05 -5.49 0.74
N CYS A 96 -2.54 -5.30 1.96
CA CYS A 96 -2.77 -4.08 2.73
C CYS A 96 -2.18 -2.85 2.01
N MET A 97 -0.96 -2.95 1.48
CA MET A 97 -0.34 -1.86 0.74
C MET A 97 -1.18 -1.47 -0.48
N LEU A 98 -1.55 -2.47 -1.30
CA LEU A 98 -2.30 -2.25 -2.53
C LEU A 98 -3.72 -1.71 -2.26
N MET A 99 -4.39 -2.17 -1.19
CA MET A 99 -5.67 -1.60 -0.78
C MET A 99 -5.53 -0.12 -0.37
N GLY A 100 -4.42 0.24 0.30
CA GLY A 100 -4.07 1.62 0.59
C GLY A 100 -3.93 2.45 -0.68
N ASP A 101 -3.17 1.96 -1.66
CA ASP A 101 -2.94 2.63 -2.95
C ASP A 101 -4.25 2.85 -3.72
N ILE A 102 -5.16 1.86 -3.74
CA ILE A 102 -6.48 1.97 -4.39
C ILE A 102 -7.34 3.04 -3.70
N LEU A 103 -7.34 3.06 -2.37
CA LEU A 103 -8.13 4.02 -1.61
C LEU A 103 -7.58 5.44 -1.70
N GLU A 104 -6.26 5.61 -1.82
CA GLU A 104 -5.62 6.89 -2.11
C GLU A 104 -5.97 7.36 -3.53
N TYR A 105 -5.95 6.45 -4.51
CA TYR A 105 -6.32 6.74 -5.90
C TYR A 105 -7.76 7.24 -6.04
N GLU A 106 -8.71 6.60 -5.34
CA GLU A 106 -10.12 7.01 -5.29
C GLU A 106 -10.30 8.39 -4.64
N LYS A 107 -9.36 8.83 -3.78
CA LYS A 107 -9.46 9.97 -2.88
C LYS A 107 -8.91 11.29 -3.38
N MET A 108 -8.78 11.53 -4.69
CA MET A 108 -8.44 12.86 -5.24
C MET A 108 -9.51 13.97 -4.96
N GLY A 109 -10.26 13.92 -3.83
CA GLY A 109 -11.20 14.93 -3.35
C GLY A 109 -11.49 15.03 -1.83
N ASN A 110 -10.91 14.24 -0.90
CA ASN A 110 -11.14 14.46 0.57
C ASN A 110 -10.08 13.85 1.51
N LEU A 111 -9.66 14.60 2.55
CA LEU A 111 -8.40 14.47 3.30
C LEU A 111 -8.35 13.44 4.46
N GLU A 112 -9.47 12.87 4.92
CA GLU A 112 -9.43 11.80 5.93
C GLU A 112 -9.49 10.42 5.26
N SER A 113 -8.35 9.77 5.09
CA SER A 113 -8.25 8.56 4.30
C SER A 113 -8.49 7.26 5.09
N LYS A 114 -9.43 6.42 4.62
CA LYS A 114 -9.47 4.99 4.96
C LYS A 114 -8.15 4.28 4.59
N ALA A 115 -7.39 4.84 3.65
CA ALA A 115 -6.08 4.33 3.23
C ALA A 115 -5.07 4.28 4.39
N LEU A 116 -5.12 5.22 5.34
CA LEU A 116 -4.23 5.25 6.50
C LEU A 116 -4.21 3.91 7.26
N VAL A 117 -5.38 3.30 7.48
CA VAL A 117 -5.49 2.03 8.22
C VAL A 117 -4.81 0.89 7.46
N PHE A 118 -4.95 0.86 6.14
CA PHE A 118 -4.34 -0.15 5.29
C PHE A 118 -2.83 0.05 5.15
N TYR A 119 -2.35 1.30 5.03
CA TYR A 119 -0.93 1.59 5.07
C TYR A 119 -0.30 1.28 6.44
N TYR A 120 -1.03 1.50 7.53
CA TYR A 120 -0.61 1.07 8.86
C TYR A 120 -0.48 -0.46 8.94
N CYS A 121 -1.48 -1.20 8.45
CA CYS A 121 -1.39 -2.67 8.33
C CYS A 121 -0.13 -3.06 7.55
N ALA A 122 0.07 -2.53 6.34
CA ALA A 122 1.23 -2.85 5.52
C ALA A 122 2.56 -2.55 6.24
N SER A 123 2.71 -1.34 6.79
CA SER A 123 3.93 -0.90 7.47
C SER A 123 4.28 -1.79 8.67
N ARG A 124 3.27 -2.13 9.48
CA ARG A 124 3.42 -3.02 10.64
C ARG A 124 3.84 -4.42 10.21
N GLU A 125 3.17 -5.01 9.22
CA GLU A 125 3.45 -6.37 8.78
C GLU A 125 4.81 -6.49 8.09
N TYR A 126 5.19 -5.52 7.25
CA TYR A 126 6.55 -5.46 6.69
C TYR A 126 7.62 -5.32 7.79
N TYR A 127 7.36 -4.52 8.82
CA TYR A 127 8.28 -4.38 9.95
C TYR A 127 8.45 -5.71 10.70
N ILE A 128 7.35 -6.40 11.01
CA ILE A 128 7.36 -7.70 11.69
C ILE A 128 8.11 -8.74 10.85
N ALA A 129 7.94 -8.73 9.53
CA ALA A 129 8.65 -9.60 8.60
C ALA A 129 10.13 -9.23 8.37
N GLY A 130 10.62 -8.12 8.92
CA GLY A 130 12.00 -7.64 8.75
C GLY A 130 12.26 -6.86 7.46
N HIS A 131 11.23 -6.56 6.67
CA HIS A 131 11.33 -5.77 5.44
C HIS A 131 11.29 -4.26 5.73
N ARG A 132 12.36 -3.75 6.33
CA ARG A 132 12.44 -2.35 6.81
C ARG A 132 12.14 -1.31 5.72
N ASP A 133 12.67 -1.47 4.51
CA ASP A 133 12.48 -0.49 3.43
C ASP A 133 11.01 -0.41 2.97
N GLN A 134 10.34 -1.56 2.85
CA GLN A 134 8.92 -1.64 2.53
C GLN A 134 8.07 -1.06 3.68
N ALA A 135 8.47 -1.32 4.92
CA ALA A 135 7.81 -0.75 6.10
C ALA A 135 7.91 0.79 6.12
N VAL A 136 9.09 1.34 5.81
CA VAL A 136 9.30 2.78 5.68
C VAL A 136 8.49 3.35 4.51
N ARG A 137 8.46 2.68 3.36
CA ARG A 137 7.64 3.10 2.22
C ARG A 137 6.16 3.22 2.61
N ALA A 138 5.59 2.19 3.23
CA ALA A 138 4.20 2.24 3.71
C ALA A 138 4.01 3.33 4.77
N TYR A 139 4.97 3.53 5.68
CA TYR A 139 4.95 4.62 6.65
C TYR A 139 4.94 6.02 5.99
N THR A 140 5.70 6.23 4.93
CA THR A 140 5.64 7.50 4.19
C THR A 140 4.28 7.73 3.56
N ALA A 141 3.60 6.67 3.09
CA ALA A 141 2.24 6.77 2.58
C ALA A 141 1.26 7.12 3.72
N MET A 142 1.44 6.57 4.93
CA MET A 142 0.66 6.97 6.11
C MET A 142 0.76 8.47 6.39
N LEU A 143 1.96 9.05 6.32
CA LEU A 143 2.18 10.48 6.57
C LEU A 143 1.47 11.39 5.55
N ARG A 144 1.30 10.94 4.31
CA ARG A 144 0.56 11.67 3.27
C ARG A 144 -0.95 11.61 3.48
N ASN A 145 -1.41 10.52 4.08
CA ASN A 145 -2.80 10.10 4.11
C ASN A 145 -3.47 10.22 5.50
N GLY A 146 -2.74 10.72 6.50
CA GLY A 146 -3.17 10.79 7.88
C GLY A 146 -2.57 11.97 8.65
N HIS A 147 -3.20 12.33 9.76
CA HIS A 147 -2.71 13.39 10.63
C HIS A 147 -1.45 12.93 11.39
N PRO A 148 -0.37 13.73 11.48
CA PRO A 148 0.88 13.34 12.15
C PRO A 148 0.71 12.88 13.62
N GLN A 149 -0.34 13.34 14.30
CA GLN A 149 -0.67 12.94 15.67
C GLN A 149 -1.55 11.67 15.75
N SER A 150 -1.82 11.00 14.63
CA SER A 150 -2.53 9.73 14.63
C SER A 150 -1.74 8.70 15.45
N PRO A 151 -2.40 7.94 16.36
CA PRO A 151 -1.73 6.89 17.14
C PRO A 151 -0.98 5.88 16.26
N MET A 152 -1.53 5.54 15.09
CA MET A 152 -0.92 4.64 14.10
C MET A 152 0.42 5.18 13.58
N ILE A 153 0.48 6.49 13.28
CA ILE A 153 1.70 7.15 12.78
C ILE A 153 2.74 7.23 13.89
N ILE A 154 2.33 7.63 15.10
CA ILE A 154 3.23 7.73 16.26
C ILE A 154 3.84 6.37 16.59
N GLU A 155 3.03 5.31 16.59
CA GLU A 155 3.47 3.94 16.84
C GLU A 155 4.50 3.49 15.79
N MET A 156 4.17 3.60 14.50
CA MET A 156 5.09 3.16 13.45
C MET A 156 6.37 4.01 13.42
N HIS A 157 6.27 5.30 13.71
CA HIS A 157 7.45 6.16 13.84
C HIS A 157 8.38 5.66 14.95
N ALA A 158 7.85 5.35 16.13
CA ALA A 158 8.64 4.86 17.25
C ALA A 158 9.30 3.50 16.97
N ARG A 159 8.63 2.60 16.23
CA ARG A 159 9.18 1.30 15.81
C ARG A 159 10.29 1.45 14.77
N LEU A 160 10.08 2.31 13.77
CA LEU A 160 11.00 2.47 12.64
C LEU A 160 12.22 3.33 13.02
N PHE A 161 12.02 4.36 13.83
CA PHE A 161 13.03 5.35 14.20
C PHE A 161 13.26 5.34 15.71
N THR A 162 13.99 4.33 16.19
CA THR A 162 14.39 4.20 17.59
C THR A 162 15.55 5.14 17.97
N GLN A 163 16.31 5.60 16.99
CA GLN A 163 17.33 6.62 17.20
C GLN A 163 16.67 7.99 17.06
N GLN A 164 16.59 8.74 18.16
CA GLN A 164 16.44 10.19 18.04
C GLN A 164 17.56 10.69 17.12
N PRO A 165 17.28 11.60 16.18
CA PRO A 165 18.37 12.30 15.50
C PRO A 165 19.31 12.85 16.58
N PRO A 166 20.64 12.82 16.38
CA PRO A 166 21.57 13.35 17.38
C PRO A 166 21.16 14.79 17.68
N ASN A 167 20.50 14.97 18.82
CA ASN A 167 19.94 16.24 19.20
C ASN A 167 21.13 17.16 19.48
N LEU A 168 21.37 18.16 18.64
CA LEU A 168 22.44 19.14 18.86
C LEU A 168 22.25 19.94 20.18
N TRP A 169 21.06 19.85 20.79
CA TRP A 169 20.67 20.60 21.99
C TRP A 169 20.61 19.76 23.28
N ARG A 170 20.83 18.44 23.23
CA ARG A 170 21.02 17.61 24.43
C ARG A 170 22.43 17.03 24.41
N PRO A 171 23.27 17.32 25.42
CA PRO A 171 24.54 16.62 25.57
C PRO A 171 24.28 15.12 25.68
N ILE A 172 24.94 14.33 24.82
CA ILE A 172 24.96 12.88 24.94
C ILE A 172 25.74 12.56 26.23
N SER A 173 25.03 12.34 27.33
CA SER A 173 25.62 11.70 28.50
C SER A 173 25.93 10.26 28.11
N SER A 174 27.20 9.98 27.84
CA SER A 174 27.73 8.67 27.48
C SER A 174 27.37 7.62 28.56
N PRO A 175 26.82 6.44 28.19
CA PRO A 175 26.60 5.37 29.14
C PRO A 175 27.82 4.43 29.14
N ALA A 176 28.81 4.69 30.00
CA ALA A 176 29.75 3.65 30.47
C ALA A 176 30.69 4.18 31.57
N ALA A 177 30.37 3.85 32.82
CA ALA A 177 31.36 3.36 33.79
C ALA A 177 30.61 2.79 35.01
N GLY A 178 29.86 1.71 34.78
CA GLY A 178 29.49 0.80 35.86
C GLY A 178 30.65 -0.16 36.10
N THR A 179 31.44 0.11 37.13
CA THR A 179 32.17 -0.93 37.88
C THR A 179 32.13 -0.55 39.35
N SER A 180 31.13 -1.04 40.08
CA SER A 180 31.33 -1.34 41.51
C SER A 180 32.09 -2.67 41.59
N PRO A 181 33.00 -2.80 42.56
CA PRO A 181 32.75 -3.80 43.59
C PRO A 181 32.92 -3.25 45.00
N ALA A 182 32.30 -3.98 45.93
CA ALA A 182 32.14 -3.67 47.34
C ALA A 182 33.40 -3.85 48.21
N ALA A 183 33.27 -3.34 49.44
CA ALA A 183 33.98 -3.66 50.68
C ALA A 183 35.29 -2.93 51.01
N ALA A 184 35.23 -2.04 52.02
CA ALA A 184 35.93 -2.25 53.29
C ALA A 184 35.50 -1.19 54.33
N ALA A 185 34.86 -1.64 55.41
CA ALA A 185 34.68 -0.88 56.63
C ALA A 185 36.03 -0.65 57.34
N LYS A 186 36.18 0.50 58.03
CA LYS A 186 36.97 0.66 59.27
C LYS A 186 36.75 2.06 59.91
N PRO A 187 37.14 2.27 61.18
CA PRO A 187 36.17 2.54 62.25
C PRO A 187 36.34 3.93 62.88
N ALA A 188 35.49 4.20 63.87
CA ALA A 188 35.52 5.35 64.75
C ALA A 188 36.88 5.56 65.46
N GLN A 189 37.25 6.84 65.58
CA GLN A 189 37.96 7.42 66.72
C GLN A 189 37.29 8.75 67.07
#